data_AF-A0A529SU69-F1
#
_entry.id   AF-A0A529SU69-F1
#
_cell.length_a   1.000
_cell.length_b   1.000
_cell.length_c   1.000
_cell.angle_alpha   90.00
_cell.angle_beta   90.00
_cell.angle_gamma   90.00
#
_symmetry.space_group_name_H-M   'P 1'
#
loop_
_entity.id
_entity.type
_entity.pdbx_description
1 polymer ?
#
loop_
_entity_poly.entity_id
_entity_poly.type
_entity_poly.pdbx_seq_one_letter_code
_entity_poly.pdbx_strand_id
1 'polypeptide(L)'
;AINDFQAGGVTAGGIAAQWGYYMLSPSWRTAISSARLGAGPANFDRNRVAKIAILMTDGQFNTAFADGRGASRSQDQGQKSRANAENICDNMKRDGIEIFTIGFDLNDPAMTATERDQAKSVLKDCATDDTSSLKHYYEAANGAELSHAFGEISRNIEKLTISR
;
A
#
# COMPACT_ATOMS: atom_id res chain seq x y z
N ALA A 1 9.89 5.06 -19.45
CA ALA A 1 10.72 4.74 -18.27
C ALA A 1 9.94 5.07 -17.00
N ILE A 2 10.36 4.60 -15.81
CA ILE A 2 9.73 5.05 -14.55
C ILE A 2 9.88 6.56 -14.36
N ASN A 3 10.99 7.14 -14.87
CA ASN A 3 11.29 8.58 -14.79
C ASN A 3 10.31 9.49 -15.54
N ASP A 4 9.47 8.94 -16.42
CA ASP A 4 8.53 9.73 -17.22
C ASP A 4 7.15 9.85 -16.56
N PHE A 5 6.94 9.22 -15.40
CA PHE A 5 5.68 9.31 -14.68
C PHE A 5 5.49 10.69 -14.05
N GLN A 6 4.32 11.28 -14.31
CA GLN A 6 3.86 12.51 -13.67
C GLN A 6 2.60 12.19 -12.87
N ALA A 7 2.48 12.77 -11.68
CA ALA A 7 1.26 12.67 -10.90
C ALA A 7 0.11 13.38 -11.62
N GLY A 8 -1.03 12.71 -11.73
CA GLY A 8 -2.22 13.27 -12.36
C GLY A 8 -3.42 12.37 -12.14
N GLY A 9 -4.59 12.99 -11.92
CA GLY A 9 -5.85 12.27 -11.71
C GLY A 9 -6.22 12.15 -10.22
N VAL A 10 -6.69 10.96 -9.83
CA VAL A 10 -7.30 10.68 -8.53
C VAL A 10 -6.47 9.69 -7.72
N THR A 11 -6.68 9.65 -6.40
CA THR A 11 -5.99 8.71 -5.52
C THR A 11 -6.92 7.54 -5.19
N ALA A 12 -6.92 6.53 -6.05
CA ALA A 12 -7.70 5.30 -5.88
C ALA A 12 -6.93 4.22 -5.09
N GLY A 13 -6.56 4.56 -3.85
CA GLY A 13 -5.65 3.74 -3.03
C GLY A 13 -6.10 2.30 -2.81
N GLY A 14 -7.41 2.06 -2.69
CA GLY A 14 -7.94 0.69 -2.58
C GLY A 14 -7.65 -0.18 -3.81
N ILE A 15 -7.70 0.41 -5.02
CA ILE A 15 -7.36 -0.30 -6.26
C ILE A 15 -5.87 -0.58 -6.33
N ALA A 16 -5.03 0.38 -5.94
CA ALA A 16 -3.59 0.19 -5.89
C ALA A 16 -3.21 -0.95 -4.94
N ALA A 17 -3.78 -0.98 -3.73
CA ALA A 17 -3.61 -2.06 -2.77
C ALA A 17 -4.08 -3.41 -3.35
N GLN A 18 -5.22 -3.42 -4.05
CA GLN A 18 -5.76 -4.62 -4.69
C GLN A 18 -4.78 -5.22 -5.71
N TRP A 19 -4.26 -4.41 -6.63
CA TRP A 19 -3.28 -4.88 -7.62
C TRP A 19 -1.98 -5.34 -6.96
N GLY A 20 -1.51 -4.64 -5.93
CA GLY A 20 -0.36 -5.06 -5.14
C GLY A 20 -0.56 -6.45 -4.54
N TYR A 21 -1.74 -6.70 -3.95
CA TYR A 21 -2.07 -8.02 -3.42
C TYR A 21 -2.13 -9.10 -4.50
N TYR A 22 -2.69 -8.80 -5.68
CA TYR A 22 -2.72 -9.74 -6.80
C TYR A 22 -1.31 -10.13 -7.26
N MET A 23 -0.37 -9.18 -7.24
CA MET A 23 1.03 -9.45 -7.59
C MET A 23 1.80 -10.22 -6.50
N LEU A 24 1.26 -10.32 -5.29
CA LEU A 24 1.88 -11.07 -4.20
C LEU A 24 1.18 -12.40 -3.89
N SER A 25 -0.10 -12.54 -4.22
CA SER A 25 -0.91 -13.70 -3.90
C SER A 25 -0.76 -14.83 -4.95
N PRO A 26 -0.42 -16.07 -4.54
CA PRO A 26 -0.34 -17.21 -5.44
C PRO A 26 -1.68 -17.56 -6.08
N SER A 27 -2.82 -17.11 -5.54
CA SER A 27 -4.14 -17.27 -6.16
C SER A 27 -4.25 -16.61 -7.54
N TRP A 28 -3.42 -15.60 -7.81
CA TRP A 28 -3.36 -14.89 -9.09
C TRP A 28 -2.28 -15.40 -10.04
N ARG A 29 -1.52 -16.43 -9.63
CA ARG A 29 -0.43 -17.00 -10.43
C ARG A 29 -0.88 -17.41 -11.84
N THR A 30 -2.02 -18.09 -11.95
CA THR A 30 -2.55 -18.55 -13.24
C THR A 30 -2.88 -17.38 -14.17
N ALA A 31 -3.46 -16.30 -13.64
CA ALA A 31 -3.78 -15.11 -14.43
C ALA A 31 -2.51 -14.41 -14.93
N ILE A 32 -1.51 -14.20 -14.06
CA ILE A 32 -0.22 -13.60 -14.39
C ILE A 32 0.53 -14.41 -15.44
N SER A 33 0.56 -15.74 -15.28
CA SER A 33 1.19 -16.65 -16.24
C SER A 33 0.47 -16.66 -17.58
N SER A 34 -0.86 -16.70 -17.58
CA SER A 34 -1.67 -16.63 -18.82
C SER A 34 -1.48 -15.31 -19.56
N ALA A 35 -1.26 -14.22 -18.83
CA ALA A 35 -0.92 -12.91 -19.37
C ALA A 35 0.55 -12.79 -19.84
N ARG A 36 1.37 -13.84 -19.71
CA ARG A 36 2.80 -13.88 -20.07
C ARG A 36 3.66 -12.86 -19.34
N LEU A 37 3.31 -12.54 -18.09
CA LEU A 37 4.05 -11.60 -17.22
C LEU A 37 5.08 -12.31 -16.32
N GLY A 38 5.26 -13.62 -16.49
CA GLY A 38 6.19 -14.45 -15.71
C GLY A 38 5.50 -15.65 -15.07
N ALA A 39 6.22 -16.38 -14.20
CA ALA A 39 5.69 -17.56 -13.51
C ALA A 39 4.64 -17.22 -12.43
N GLY A 40 4.51 -15.93 -12.06
CA GLY A 40 3.65 -15.46 -11.00
C GLY A 40 4.19 -15.71 -9.59
N PRO A 41 3.41 -15.37 -8.54
CA PRO A 41 3.93 -15.31 -7.17
C PRO A 41 4.15 -16.72 -6.62
N ALA A 42 5.24 -16.93 -5.89
CA ALA A 42 5.48 -18.18 -5.17
C ALA A 42 4.39 -18.46 -4.11
N ASN A 43 4.27 -19.71 -3.65
CA ASN A 43 3.35 -20.04 -2.55
C ASN A 43 3.71 -19.27 -1.28
N PHE A 44 2.75 -19.11 -0.37
CA PHE A 44 3.06 -18.66 0.98
C PHE A 44 3.88 -19.75 1.70
N ASP A 45 5.11 -19.42 2.04
CA ASP A 45 6.01 -20.26 2.84
C ASP A 45 6.91 -19.32 3.65
N ARG A 46 6.61 -19.12 4.93
CA ARG A 46 7.30 -18.13 5.76
C ARG A 46 8.78 -18.45 5.97
N ASN A 47 9.19 -19.71 5.76
CA ASN A 47 10.57 -20.16 5.95
C ASN A 47 11.41 -20.05 4.66
N ARG A 48 10.78 -19.75 3.52
CA ARG A 48 11.46 -19.72 2.22
C ARG A 48 11.17 -18.47 1.40
N VAL A 49 10.03 -17.82 1.63
CA VAL A 49 9.54 -16.69 0.83
C VAL A 49 8.98 -15.62 1.74
N ALA A 50 9.68 -14.51 1.84
CA ALA A 50 9.10 -13.27 2.34
C ALA A 50 8.24 -12.61 1.25
N LYS A 51 7.05 -12.15 1.61
CA LYS A 51 6.18 -11.33 0.74
C LYS A 51 5.99 -10.00 1.43
N ILE A 52 6.41 -8.94 0.77
CA ILE A 52 6.43 -7.59 1.33
C ILE A 52 5.77 -6.64 0.35
N ALA A 53 4.89 -5.79 0.85
CA ALA A 53 4.33 -4.65 0.14
C ALA A 53 4.84 -3.35 0.77
N ILE A 54 5.13 -2.36 -0.07
CA ILE A 54 5.44 -1.01 0.38
C ILE A 54 4.41 -0.08 -0.29
N LEU A 55 3.55 0.55 0.51
CA LEU A 55 2.52 1.48 0.03
C LEU A 55 2.95 2.92 0.34
N MET A 56 3.10 3.74 -0.69
CA MET A 56 3.52 5.14 -0.55
C MET A 56 2.48 6.06 -1.20
N THR A 57 2.00 7.06 -0.45
CA THR A 57 0.93 7.97 -0.90
C THR A 57 0.82 9.17 0.04
N ASP A 58 0.23 10.25 -0.45
CA ASP A 58 -0.32 11.36 0.36
C ASP A 58 -1.55 10.95 1.22
N GLY A 59 -2.00 9.69 1.12
CA GLY A 59 -3.10 9.11 1.89
C GLY A 59 -4.48 9.71 1.59
N GLN A 60 -4.60 10.61 0.60
CA GLN A 60 -5.84 11.27 0.23
C GLN A 60 -6.73 10.36 -0.64
N PHE A 61 -7.06 9.16 -0.14
CA PHE A 61 -7.87 8.20 -0.87
C PHE A 61 -9.27 8.76 -1.12
N ASN A 62 -9.51 9.22 -2.36
CA ASN A 62 -10.66 10.03 -2.72
C ASN A 62 -11.56 9.37 -3.76
N THR A 63 -11.16 8.24 -4.36
CA THR A 63 -11.92 7.57 -5.43
C THR A 63 -11.93 6.06 -5.30
N ALA A 64 -13.10 5.44 -5.14
CA ALA A 64 -13.22 3.99 -4.97
C ALA A 64 -13.48 3.22 -6.29
N PHE A 65 -14.02 3.89 -7.32
CA PHE A 65 -14.59 3.26 -8.53
C PHE A 65 -15.51 2.05 -8.24
N ALA A 66 -16.18 2.05 -7.07
CA ALA A 66 -16.98 0.93 -6.58
C ALA A 66 -18.45 1.00 -7.02
N ASP A 67 -18.88 2.13 -7.59
CA ASP A 67 -20.25 2.32 -8.06
C ASP A 67 -20.35 1.98 -9.56
N GLY A 68 -21.51 1.46 -10.00
CA GLY A 68 -21.73 1.05 -11.39
C GLY A 68 -21.53 2.18 -12.41
N ARG A 69 -21.25 1.84 -13.68
CA ARG A 69 -21.08 2.84 -14.76
C ARG A 69 -22.33 3.74 -14.84
N GLY A 70 -22.14 5.05 -14.65
CA GLY A 70 -23.22 6.04 -14.68
C GLY A 70 -23.88 6.32 -13.33
N ALA A 71 -23.44 5.68 -12.24
CA ALA A 71 -23.85 6.06 -10.91
C ALA A 71 -23.42 7.51 -10.61
N SER A 72 -24.33 8.29 -10.02
CA SER A 72 -23.97 9.61 -9.50
C SER A 72 -22.78 9.45 -8.57
N ARG A 73 -21.75 10.31 -8.69
CA ARG A 73 -20.59 10.27 -7.80
C ARG A 73 -21.10 10.33 -6.37
N SER A 74 -21.16 9.18 -5.69
CA SER A 74 -21.66 9.16 -4.32
C SER A 74 -20.80 10.09 -3.48
N GLN A 75 -21.39 10.80 -2.51
CA GLN A 75 -20.68 11.70 -1.60
C GLN A 75 -19.65 10.96 -0.71
N ASP A 76 -19.53 9.63 -0.86
CA ASP A 76 -18.76 8.73 -0.01
C ASP A 76 -17.64 7.97 -0.76
N GLN A 77 -17.18 8.46 -1.93
CA GLN A 77 -16.08 7.80 -2.65
C GLN A 77 -14.82 7.66 -1.81
N GLY A 78 -14.50 8.68 -1.00
CA GLY A 78 -13.31 8.69 -0.16
C GLY A 78 -13.37 7.63 0.93
N GLN A 79 -14.46 7.54 1.70
CA GLN A 79 -14.56 6.54 2.75
C GLN A 79 -14.70 5.12 2.18
N LYS A 80 -15.41 4.93 1.06
CA LYS A 80 -15.38 3.65 0.33
C LYS A 80 -13.97 3.26 -0.10
N SER A 81 -13.19 4.22 -0.62
CA SER A 81 -11.81 3.95 -1.07
C SER A 81 -10.90 3.56 0.09
N ARG A 82 -11.02 4.25 1.23
CA ARG A 82 -10.27 3.93 2.46
C ARG A 82 -10.67 2.58 3.03
N ALA A 83 -11.97 2.33 3.21
CA ALA A 83 -12.47 1.05 3.69
C ALA A 83 -12.07 -0.12 2.78
N ASN A 84 -12.09 0.06 1.46
CA ASN A 84 -11.59 -0.95 0.53
C ASN A 84 -10.09 -1.22 0.73
N ALA A 85 -9.28 -0.17 0.87
CA ALA A 85 -7.85 -0.33 1.11
C ALA A 85 -7.58 -1.07 2.42
N GLU A 86 -8.20 -0.64 3.52
CA GLU A 86 -8.10 -1.27 4.85
C GLU A 86 -8.45 -2.76 4.79
N ASN A 87 -9.61 -3.10 4.21
CA ASN A 87 -10.03 -4.50 4.04
C ASN A 87 -9.04 -5.33 3.22
N ILE A 88 -8.42 -4.75 2.18
CA ILE A 88 -7.41 -5.44 1.39
C ILE A 88 -6.13 -5.64 2.21
N CYS A 89 -5.68 -4.60 2.91
CA CYS A 89 -4.52 -4.67 3.79
C CYS A 89 -4.71 -5.71 4.90
N ASP A 90 -5.90 -5.82 5.49
CA ASP A 90 -6.22 -6.85 6.48
C ASP A 90 -6.14 -8.26 5.90
N ASN A 91 -6.65 -8.47 4.67
CA ASN A 91 -6.52 -9.75 3.98
C ASN A 91 -5.05 -10.08 3.69
N MET A 92 -4.26 -9.09 3.24
CA MET A 92 -2.82 -9.24 2.99
C MET A 92 -2.06 -9.62 4.28
N LYS A 93 -2.30 -8.91 5.39
CA LYS A 93 -1.71 -9.20 6.71
C LYS A 93 -2.09 -10.61 7.18
N ARG A 94 -3.36 -11.00 7.04
CA ARG A 94 -3.85 -12.35 7.40
C ARG A 94 -3.14 -13.45 6.62
N ASP A 95 -2.88 -13.23 5.34
CA ASP A 95 -2.13 -14.16 4.48
C ASP A 95 -0.62 -14.19 4.80
N GLY A 96 -0.14 -13.29 5.66
CA GLY A 96 1.26 -13.20 6.07
C GLY A 96 2.12 -12.34 5.14
N ILE A 97 1.52 -11.41 4.41
CA ILE A 97 2.23 -10.36 3.69
C ILE A 97 2.60 -9.25 4.68
N GLU A 98 3.88 -8.88 4.69
CA GLU A 98 4.39 -7.75 5.47
C GLU A 98 4.09 -6.45 4.75
N ILE A 99 3.48 -5.46 5.41
CA ILE A 99 3.10 -4.20 4.77
C ILE A 99 3.81 -3.04 5.46
N PHE A 100 4.67 -2.37 4.72
CA PHE A 100 5.23 -1.07 5.09
C PHE A 100 4.43 0.03 4.41
N THR A 101 4.18 1.13 5.10
CA THR A 101 3.50 2.30 4.55
C THR A 101 4.32 3.56 4.75
N ILE A 102 4.26 4.47 3.76
CA ILE A 102 4.92 5.77 3.80
C ILE A 102 3.89 6.85 3.44
N GLY A 103 3.55 7.67 4.41
CA GLY A 103 2.79 8.90 4.20
C GLY A 103 3.69 9.99 3.65
N PHE A 104 3.54 10.33 2.38
CA PHE A 104 4.36 11.35 1.72
C PHE A 104 3.65 12.70 1.69
N ASP A 105 4.35 13.77 2.08
CA ASP A 105 3.86 15.16 2.11
C ASP A 105 2.54 15.33 2.88
N LEU A 106 2.35 14.54 3.94
CA LEU A 106 1.20 14.67 4.85
C LEU A 106 1.22 15.98 5.63
N ASN A 107 2.24 16.83 5.45
CA ASN A 107 2.34 18.18 6.01
C ASN A 107 1.84 19.28 5.03
N ASP A 108 1.40 18.94 3.81
CA ASP A 108 0.91 19.90 2.81
C ASP A 108 -0.13 20.89 3.40
N PRO A 109 0.10 22.21 3.32
CA PRO A 109 -0.86 23.24 3.76
C PRO A 109 -2.20 23.22 3.02
N ALA A 110 -2.25 22.69 1.79
CA ALA A 110 -3.50 22.54 1.03
C ALA A 110 -4.40 21.44 1.60
N MET A 111 -3.85 20.52 2.40
CA MET A 111 -4.59 19.44 3.04
C MET A 111 -5.27 19.93 4.32
N THR A 112 -6.58 19.71 4.42
CA THR A 112 -7.32 19.98 5.65
C THR A 112 -6.88 19.08 6.81
N ALA A 113 -7.14 19.48 8.06
CA ALA A 113 -6.85 18.64 9.21
C ALA A 113 -7.55 17.27 9.14
N THR A 114 -8.81 17.25 8.70
CA THR A 114 -9.57 16.01 8.54
C THR A 114 -9.00 15.08 7.47
N GLU A 115 -8.61 15.61 6.30
CA GLU A 115 -7.98 14.78 5.26
C GLU A 115 -6.65 14.19 5.73
N ARG A 116 -5.88 14.97 6.48
CA ARG A 116 -4.61 14.55 7.07
C ARG A 116 -4.81 13.44 8.10
N ASP A 117 -5.78 13.59 8.98
CA ASP A 117 -6.10 12.56 9.97
C ASP A 117 -6.60 11.27 9.30
N GLN A 118 -7.43 11.39 8.26
CA GLN A 118 -7.88 10.25 7.46
C GLN A 118 -6.72 9.55 6.73
N ALA A 119 -5.82 10.32 6.12
CA ALA A 119 -4.62 9.82 5.46
C ALA A 119 -3.70 9.08 6.44
N LYS A 120 -3.48 9.64 7.62
CA LYS A 120 -2.69 9.00 8.69
C LYS A 120 -3.36 7.74 9.21
N SER A 121 -4.68 7.74 9.38
CA SER A 121 -5.42 6.55 9.85
C SER A 121 -5.26 5.41 8.86
N VAL A 122 -5.66 5.61 7.59
CA VAL A 122 -5.65 4.54 6.58
C VAL A 122 -4.25 3.94 6.40
N LEU A 123 -3.19 4.76 6.45
CA LEU A 123 -1.82 4.27 6.29
C LEU A 123 -1.30 3.51 7.51
N LYS A 124 -1.71 3.91 8.73
CA LYS A 124 -1.38 3.16 9.95
C LYS A 124 -2.14 1.84 9.99
N ASP A 125 -3.43 1.86 9.69
CA ASP A 125 -4.30 0.68 9.71
C ASP A 125 -3.87 -0.35 8.65
N CYS A 126 -3.37 0.12 7.50
CA CYS A 126 -2.81 -0.76 6.47
C CYS A 126 -1.43 -1.36 6.80
N ALA A 127 -0.60 -0.69 7.59
CA ALA A 127 0.72 -1.21 7.94
C ALA A 127 0.60 -2.48 8.79
N THR A 128 1.58 -3.38 8.72
CA THR A 128 1.70 -4.41 9.75
C THR A 128 1.96 -3.74 11.10
N ASP A 129 1.49 -4.33 12.19
CA ASP A 129 1.78 -3.83 13.52
C ASP A 129 3.30 -3.72 13.77
N ASP A 130 3.70 -2.61 14.37
CA ASP A 130 5.07 -2.41 14.81
C ASP A 130 5.42 -3.46 15.88
N THR A 131 6.68 -3.87 15.88
CA THR A 131 7.26 -4.67 16.97
C THR A 131 8.24 -3.82 17.76
N SER A 132 8.80 -4.35 18.84
CA SER A 132 9.84 -3.65 19.61
C SER A 132 11.09 -3.31 18.80
N SER A 133 11.30 -3.92 17.63
CA SER A 133 12.50 -3.78 16.81
C SER A 133 12.25 -3.39 15.34
N LEU A 134 10.97 -3.32 14.92
CA LEU A 134 10.58 -3.04 13.53
C LEU A 134 9.41 -2.07 13.50
N LYS A 135 9.60 -1.00 12.73
CA LYS A 135 8.56 -0.02 12.41
C LYS A 135 8.07 -0.27 10.98
N HIS A 136 6.76 -0.17 10.76
CA HIS A 136 6.13 -0.40 9.46
C HIS A 136 5.46 0.85 8.89
N TYR A 137 5.10 1.83 9.74
CA TYR A 137 4.55 3.12 9.30
C TYR A 137 5.60 4.24 9.34
N TYR A 138 5.74 4.95 8.22
CA TYR A 138 6.67 6.07 8.06
C TYR A 138 5.93 7.32 7.55
N GLU A 139 6.47 8.49 7.88
CA GLU A 139 6.06 9.77 7.30
C GLU A 139 7.30 10.41 6.68
N ALA A 140 7.13 11.06 5.52
CA ALA A 140 8.19 11.78 4.83
C ALA A 140 7.61 13.04 4.18
N ALA A 141 8.18 14.21 4.49
CA ALA A 141 7.74 15.49 3.94
C ALA A 141 8.43 15.85 2.61
N ASN A 142 9.53 15.19 2.26
CA ASN A 142 10.36 15.54 1.11
C ASN A 142 11.17 14.35 0.59
N GLY A 143 11.84 14.52 -0.54
CA GLY A 143 12.61 13.45 -1.18
C GLY A 143 13.76 12.88 -0.34
N ALA A 144 14.38 13.68 0.53
CA ALA A 144 15.45 13.21 1.41
C ALA A 144 14.90 12.32 2.52
N GLU A 145 13.82 12.74 3.19
CA GLU A 145 13.12 11.92 4.18
C GLU A 145 12.53 10.65 3.57
N LEU A 146 12.02 10.75 2.34
CA LEU A 146 11.52 9.59 1.62
C LEU A 146 12.62 8.57 1.34
N SER A 147 13.78 9.04 0.88
CA SER A 147 14.96 8.20 0.66
C SER A 147 15.41 7.53 1.96
N HIS A 148 15.36 8.27 3.08
CA HIS A 148 15.66 7.73 4.40
C HIS A 148 14.67 6.64 4.82
N ALA A 149 13.36 6.86 4.63
CA ALA A 149 12.32 5.89 4.94
C ALA A 149 12.49 4.59 4.16
N PHE A 150 12.75 4.65 2.85
CA PHE A 150 13.06 3.45 2.05
C PHE A 150 14.34 2.74 2.52
N GLY A 151 15.36 3.50 2.95
CA GLY A 151 16.57 2.94 3.54
C GLY A 151 16.30 2.16 4.83
N GLU A 152 15.46 2.69 5.72
CA GLU A 152 15.02 2.02 6.95
C GLU A 152 14.21 0.75 6.64
N ILE A 153 13.26 0.83 5.70
CA ILE A 153 12.47 -0.33 5.27
C ILE A 153 13.38 -1.42 4.72
N SER A 154 14.38 -1.07 3.90
CA SER A 154 15.34 -2.04 3.33
C SER A 154 16.10 -2.78 4.44
N ARG A 155 16.60 -2.06 5.46
CA ARG A 155 17.25 -2.66 6.64
C ARG A 155 16.29 -3.57 7.42
N ASN A 156 15.02 -3.18 7.54
CA ASN A 156 14.01 -3.97 8.25
C ASN A 156 13.67 -5.26 7.50
N ILE A 157 13.60 -5.22 6.16
CA ILE A 157 13.42 -6.40 5.30
C ILE A 157 14.58 -7.38 5.46
N GLU A 158 15.82 -6.88 5.52
CA GLU A 158 17.00 -7.72 5.77
C GLU A 158 16.92 -8.43 7.13
N LYS A 159 16.56 -7.71 8.19
CA LYS A 159 16.36 -8.30 9.53
C LYS A 159 15.28 -9.38 9.52
N LEU A 160 14.15 -9.11 8.87
CA LEU A 160 13.05 -10.07 8.74
C LEU A 160 13.51 -11.36 8.05
N THR A 161 14.35 -11.22 7.03
CA THR A 161 14.91 -12.36 6.26
C THR A 161 15.90 -13.17 7.09
N ILE A 162 16.69 -12.52 7.96
CA ILE A 162 17.66 -13.21 8.84
C ILE A 162 16.97 -13.90 10.04
N SER A 163 15.87 -13.32 10.53
CA SER A 163 15.14 -13.82 11.71
C SER A 163 14.25 -15.04 11.44
N ARG A 164 14.04 -15.39 10.17
CA ARG A 164 13.21 -16.51 9.71
C ARG A 164 14.08 -17.68 9.27
#